data_AF-A0A921BMZ6-F1
#
_entry.id   AF-A0A921BMZ6-F1
#
_cell.length_a   1.000
_cell.length_b   1.000
_cell.length_c   1.000
_cell.angle_alpha   90.00
_cell.angle_beta   90.00
_cell.angle_gamma   90.00
#
_symmetry.space_group_name_H-M   'P 1'
#
loop_
_entity.id
_entity.type
_entity.pdbx_description
1 polymer ?
#
loop_
_entity_poly.entity_id
_entity_poly.type
_entity_poly.pdbx_seq_one_letter_code
_entity_poly.pdbx_strand_id
1 'polypeptide(L)' 'MEVSLHAFATANAQTFPQFQDHKRALDDDEGLNTGGMGTYSPVPFLSDEKLTEIAEPC' A
#
# COMPACT_ATOMS: atom_id res chain seq x y z
N MET A 1 7.19 -5.57 -6.29
CA MET A 1 5.79 -5.12 -6.06
C MET A 1 5.69 -4.70 -4.61
N GLU A 2 5.26 -3.46 -4.36
CA GLU A 2 5.17 -2.85 -3.04
C GLU A 2 3.70 -2.48 -2.77
N VAL A 3 3.24 -2.67 -1.53
CA VAL A 3 1.90 -2.27 -1.10
C VAL A 3 2.04 -1.45 0.15
N SER A 4 1.29 -0.36 0.23
CA SER A 4 1.21 0.51 1.40
C SER A 4 -0.08 0.24 2.17
N LEU A 5 0.04 0.11 3.49
CA LEU A 5 -1.08 -0.02 4.41
C LEU A 5 -0.96 1.09 5.46
N HIS A 6 -1.97 1.95 5.53
CA HIS A 6 -2.05 2.99 6.55
C HIS A 6 -3.07 2.59 7.62
N ALA A 7 -2.88 3.07 8.84
CA ALA A 7 -3.83 2.88 9.93
C ALA A 7 -3.93 4.11 10.81
N PHE A 8 -5.14 4.38 11.32
CA PHE A 8 -5.31 5.25 12.47
C PHE A 8 -5.01 4.46 13.74
N ALA A 9 -3.89 4.78 14.40
CA ALA A 9 -3.48 4.16 15.65
C ALA A 9 -4.02 4.96 16.85
N THR A 10 -5.23 4.59 17.30
CA THR A 10 -5.79 5.09 18.56
C THR A 10 -5.70 3.99 19.64
N ALA A 11 -6.61 3.95 20.62
CA ALA A 11 -6.74 2.80 21.51
C ALA A 11 -7.03 1.49 20.75
N ASN A 12 -7.69 1.61 19.59
CA ASN A 12 -7.82 0.55 18.60
C ASN A 12 -7.18 1.03 17.29
N ALA A 13 -6.46 0.13 16.61
CA ALA A 13 -5.97 0.39 15.26
C ALA A 13 -7.11 0.18 14.25
N GLN A 14 -7.30 1.14 13.34
CA GLN A 14 -8.22 1.00 12.20
C GLN A 14 -7.44 1.18 10.91
N THR A 15 -7.45 0.16 10.04
CA THR A 15 -6.74 0.17 8.77
C THR A 15 -7.54 0.84 7.67
N PHE A 16 -6.85 1.53 6.78
CA PHE A 16 -7.40 2.01 5.50
C PHE A 16 -7.28 0.91 4.44
N PRO A 17 -8.03 1.02 3.31
CA PRO A 17 -7.78 0.17 2.16
C PRO A 17 -6.32 0.25 1.70
N GLN A 18 -5.78 -0.90 1.31
CA GLN A 18 -4.43 -1.01 0.76
C GLN A 18 -4.32 -0.26 -0.56
N PHE A 19 -3.15 0.33 -0.81
CA PHE A 19 -2.86 1.01 -2.06
C PHE A 19 -1.45 0.70 -2.55
N GLN A 20 -1.24 0.79 -3.87
CA GLN A 20 0.09 0.70 -4.47
C GLN A 20 0.46 2.07 -5.03
N ASP A 21 1.68 2.50 -4.73
CA ASP A 21 2.26 3.77 -5.19
C ASP A 21 3.31 3.50 -6.27
N HIS A 22 3.24 4.25 -7.36
CA HIS A 22 4.20 4.20 -8.45
C HIS A 22 5.20 5.35 -8.29
N LYS A 23 6.39 5.04 -7.77
CA LYS A 23 7.41 6.05 -7.48
C LYS A 23 8.33 6.35 -8.66
N ARG A 24 8.38 5.50 -9.67
CA ARG A 24 9.32 5.59 -10.79
C ARG A 24 8.87 6.62 -11.82
N ALA A 25 9.81 7.43 -12.31
CA ALA A 25 9.53 8.57 -13.18
C ALA A 25 9.14 8.17 -14.62
N LEU A 26 9.51 6.96 -15.05
CA LEU A 26 9.25 6.44 -16.39
C LEU A 26 8.37 5.18 -16.33
N ASP A 27 7.84 4.80 -17.48
CA ASP A 27 7.05 3.57 -17.66
C ASP A 27 7.87 2.31 -17.28
N ASP A 28 7.16 1.21 -17.02
CA ASP A 28 7.74 -0.09 -16.65
C ASP A 28 8.66 -0.04 -15.41
N ASP A 29 8.37 0.87 -14.47
CA ASP A 29 9.14 1.10 -13.25
C ASP A 29 10.61 1.52 -13.50
N GLU A 30 10.88 2.23 -14.60
CA GLU A 30 12.22 2.74 -14.93
C GLU A 30 12.47 4.19 -14.46
N GLY A 31 13.74 4.60 -14.52
CA GLY A 31 14.16 5.97 -14.18
C GLY A 31 14.33 6.23 -12.68
N LEU A 32 14.48 7.51 -12.32
CA LEU A 32 14.73 7.93 -10.93
C LEU A 32 13.48 7.77 -10.06
N ASN A 33 13.69 7.61 -8.76
CA ASN A 33 12.61 7.66 -7.79
C ASN A 33 12.08 9.10 -7.67
N THR A 34 10.77 9.25 -7.65
CA THR A 34 10.03 10.49 -7.39
C THR A 34 9.32 10.38 -6.04
N GLY A 35 8.59 11.43 -5.64
CA GLY A 35 7.71 11.37 -4.48
C GLY A 35 6.43 10.54 -4.70
N GLY A 36 6.14 10.12 -5.93
CA GLY A 36 4.92 9.42 -6.34
C GLY A 36 4.37 9.99 -7.64
N MET A 37 4.29 9.16 -8.69
CA MET A 37 3.67 9.49 -9.97
C MET A 37 2.17 9.19 -9.98
N GLY A 38 1.71 8.32 -9.08
CA GLY A 38 0.31 7.99 -8.94
C GLY A 38 0.10 6.77 -8.05
N THR A 39 -1.11 6.68 -7.49
CA THR A 39 -1.52 5.60 -6.59
C THR A 39 -2.86 5.04 -7.03
N TYR A 40 -3.11 3.76 -6.76
CA TYR A 40 -4.44 3.17 -6.90
C TYR A 40 -4.82 2.32 -5.69
N SER A 41 -6.13 2.26 -5.43
CA SER A 41 -6.74 1.59 -4.29
C SER A 41 -8.17 1.13 -4.64
N PRO A 42 -8.61 -0.05 -4.18
CA PRO A 42 -7.85 -1.07 -3.48
C PRO A 42 -6.94 -1.86 -4.44
N VAL A 43 -5.92 -2.50 -3.90
CA VAL A 43 -5.02 -3.35 -4.68
C VAL A 43 -5.66 -4.73 -4.90
N PRO A 44 -5.87 -5.19 -6.15
CA PRO A 44 -6.72 -6.35 -6.44
C PRO A 44 -6.04 -7.70 -6.22
N PHE A 45 -4.71 -7.72 -6.04
CA PHE A 45 -3.93 -8.95 -5.89
C PHE A 45 -3.66 -9.35 -4.44
N LEU A 46 -4.10 -8.55 -3.46
CA LEU A 46 -3.93 -8.85 -2.04
C LEU A 46 -5.23 -9.42 -1.47
N SER A 47 -5.20 -10.65 -0.95
CA SER A 47 -6.38 -11.30 -0.36
C SER A 47 -6.68 -10.79 1.04
N ASP A 48 -7.94 -10.91 1.47
CA ASP A 48 -8.38 -10.53 2.82
C ASP A 48 -7.65 -11.31 3.93
N GLU A 49 -7.32 -12.58 3.67
CA GLU A 49 -6.52 -13.41 4.57
C GLU A 49 -5.12 -12.80 4.78
N LYS A 50 -4.47 -12.38 3.68
CA LYS A 50 -3.14 -11.75 3.74
C LYS A 50 -3.20 -10.38 4.40
N LEU A 51 -4.25 -9.62 4.15
CA LEU A 51 -4.50 -8.35 4.82
C LEU A 51 -4.64 -8.52 6.34
N THR A 52 -5.35 -9.56 6.78
CA THR A 52 -5.52 -9.86 8.20
C THR A 52 -4.19 -10.20 8.85
N GLU A 53 -3.38 -11.07 8.23
CA GLU A 53 -2.03 -11.41 8.70
C GLU A 53 -1.12 -10.18 8.87
N ILE A 54 -1.19 -9.20 7.95
CA ILE A 54 -0.37 -7.99 7.98
C ILE A 54 -0.91 -6.96 8.99
N ALA A 55 -2.22 -6.93 9.22
CA ALA A 55 -2.89 -5.97 10.10
C ALA A 55 -2.94 -6.40 11.57
N GLU A 56 -2.61 -7.65 11.89
CA GLU A 56 -2.55 -8.13 13.27
C GLU A 56 -1.44 -7.39 14.05
N PRO A 57 -1.79 -6.65 15.12
CA PRO A 57 -0.77 -6.00 15.96
C PRO A 57 0.02 -7.07 16.70
N CYS A 58 1.35 -6.97 16.65
CA CYS A 58 2.26 -7.77 17.47
C CYS A 58 2.09 -7.46 18.97
#